data_AF-A0A974TCJ4-F1
#
_entry.id   AF-A0A974TCJ4-F1
#
_cell.length_a   1.000
_cell.length_b   1.000
_cell.length_c   1.000
_cell.angle_alpha   90.00
_cell.angle_beta   90.00
_cell.angle_gamma   90.00
#
_symmetry.space_group_name_H-M   'P 1'
#
loop_
_entity.id
_entity.type
_entity.pdbx_description
1 polymer ?
#
loop_
_entity_poly.entity_id
_entity_poly.type
_entity_poly.pdbx_seq_one_letter_code
_entity_poly.pdbx_strand_id
1 'polypeptide(L)'
;MRRAGIWAAFNNALAVVMTIMVIAALFYSLPARAEEGYSHEHQTAHGAYHHLYNGIMRPDVKNSSCCSEQDCAPTKAKWDSVKKRWTALKYGQWVDIPPSKIVPRDQVPDGLGAEPHLCAPPPSSSTFGKEEVFCFIEPDGGT
;
A
#
# COMPACT_ATOMS: atom_id res chain seq x y z
N MET A 1 -22.97 -64.09 -8.18
CA MET A 1 -23.06 -62.74 -8.77
C MET A 1 -22.83 -61.62 -7.72
N ARG A 2 -21.83 -61.73 -6.82
CA ARG A 2 -21.54 -60.69 -5.79
C ARG A 2 -20.17 -60.01 -5.93
N ARG A 3 -19.29 -60.52 -6.80
CA ARG A 3 -17.92 -60.00 -6.98
C ARG A 3 -17.83 -58.77 -7.90
N ALA A 4 -18.79 -58.59 -8.81
CA ALA A 4 -18.78 -57.49 -9.79
C ALA A 4 -19.16 -56.11 -9.20
N GLY A 5 -20.09 -56.08 -8.23
CA GLY A 5 -20.52 -54.81 -7.61
C GLY A 5 -19.48 -54.18 -6.69
N ILE A 6 -18.61 -54.99 -6.09
CA ILE A 6 -17.54 -54.52 -5.21
C ILE A 6 -16.46 -53.82 -6.05
N TRP A 7 -16.05 -54.41 -7.18
CA TRP A 7 -15.07 -53.80 -8.09
C TRP A 7 -15.54 -52.45 -8.67
N ALA A 8 -16.82 -52.32 -9.04
CA ALA A 8 -17.37 -51.07 -9.53
C ALA A 8 -17.40 -49.95 -8.46
N ALA A 9 -17.72 -50.30 -7.21
CA ALA A 9 -17.73 -49.34 -6.10
C ALA A 9 -16.32 -48.82 -5.75
N PHE A 10 -15.31 -49.70 -5.76
CA PHE A 10 -13.91 -49.31 -5.56
C PHE A 10 -13.40 -48.39 -6.68
N ASN A 11 -13.78 -48.66 -7.94
CA ASN A 11 -13.41 -47.81 -9.08
C ASN A 11 -14.03 -46.41 -8.98
N ASN A 12 -15.29 -46.31 -8.54
CA ASN A 12 -15.98 -45.04 -8.34
C ASN A 12 -15.37 -44.24 -7.18
N ALA A 13 -15.02 -44.91 -6.07
CA ALA A 13 -14.37 -44.26 -4.93
C ALA A 13 -12.98 -43.71 -5.32
N LEU A 14 -12.19 -44.48 -6.07
CA LEU A 14 -10.88 -44.05 -6.55
C LEU A 14 -10.99 -42.85 -7.50
N ALA A 15 -11.97 -42.86 -8.40
CA ALA A 15 -12.23 -41.76 -9.33
C ALA A 15 -12.62 -40.46 -8.61
N VAL A 16 -13.43 -40.54 -7.55
CA VAL A 16 -13.81 -39.37 -6.74
C VAL A 16 -12.59 -38.77 -6.04
N VAL A 17 -11.74 -39.59 -5.43
CA VAL A 17 -10.52 -39.11 -4.75
C VAL A 17 -9.57 -38.43 -5.74
N MET A 18 -9.35 -39.03 -6.92
CA MET A 18 -8.50 -38.43 -7.95
C MET A 18 -9.06 -37.10 -8.46
N THR A 19 -10.38 -36.98 -8.61
CA THR A 19 -11.04 -35.73 -9.03
C THR A 19 -10.85 -34.63 -7.99
N ILE A 20 -10.99 -34.95 -6.70
CA ILE A 20 -10.77 -33.99 -5.61
C ILE A 20 -9.31 -33.50 -5.59
N MET A 21 -8.35 -34.40 -5.81
CA MET A 21 -6.92 -34.05 -5.86
C MET A 21 -6.59 -33.12 -7.04
N VAL A 22 -7.16 -33.38 -8.22
CA VAL A 22 -7.00 -32.51 -9.40
C VAL A 22 -7.59 -31.13 -9.15
N ILE A 23 -8.79 -31.05 -8.57
CA ILE A 23 -9.43 -29.78 -8.22
C ILE A 23 -8.58 -29.01 -7.20
N ALA A 24 -8.08 -29.66 -6.16
CA ALA A 24 -7.21 -29.04 -5.17
C ALA A 24 -5.93 -28.48 -5.82
N ALA A 25 -5.27 -29.24 -6.70
CA ALA A 25 -4.07 -28.80 -7.41
C ALA A 25 -4.32 -27.55 -8.29
N LEU A 26 -5.51 -27.43 -8.90
CA LEU A 26 -5.90 -26.24 -9.65
C LEU A 26 -6.02 -24.98 -8.76
N PHE A 27 -6.45 -25.13 -7.50
CA PHE A 27 -6.54 -24.03 -6.54
C PHE A 27 -5.18 -23.61 -5.94
N TYR A 28 -4.19 -24.50 -5.89
CA TYR A 28 -2.82 -24.16 -5.47
C TYR A 28 -2.02 -23.39 -6.53
N SER A 29 -2.52 -23.32 -7.76
CA SER A 29 -1.82 -22.73 -8.91
C SER A 29 -2.16 -21.26 -9.15
N LEU A 30 -2.85 -20.58 -8.22
CA LEU A 30 -3.04 -19.13 -8.32
C LEU A 30 -1.77 -18.45 -7.79
N PRO A 31 -0.89 -17.93 -8.67
CA PRO A 31 0.15 -17.03 -8.21
C PRO A 31 -0.55 -15.83 -7.58
N ALA A 32 -0.29 -15.60 -6.29
CA ALA A 32 -0.55 -14.31 -5.68
C ALA A 32 0.38 -13.31 -6.38
N ARG A 33 -0.10 -12.66 -7.44
CA ARG A 33 0.55 -11.50 -8.03
C ARG A 33 0.34 -10.32 -7.08
N ALA A 34 1.13 -10.28 -6.02
CA ALA A 34 1.42 -9.05 -5.32
C ALA A 34 2.71 -8.47 -5.94
N GLU A 35 2.77 -7.14 -6.06
CA GLU A 35 3.94 -6.35 -6.44
C GLU A 35 4.23 -6.22 -7.95
N GLU A 36 3.28 -5.74 -8.74
CA GLU A 36 3.58 -5.18 -10.07
C GLU A 36 3.75 -3.65 -9.95
N GLY A 37 5.00 -3.16 -9.96
CA GLY A 37 5.35 -1.89 -10.59
C GLY A 37 5.46 -0.60 -9.76
N TYR A 38 5.30 -0.60 -8.43
CA TYR A 38 5.19 0.69 -7.70
C TYR A 38 6.53 1.37 -7.30
N SER A 39 7.69 0.84 -7.70
CA SER A 39 9.01 1.37 -7.29
C SER A 39 9.64 2.38 -8.26
N HIS A 40 9.26 2.37 -9.54
CA HIS A 40 9.92 3.18 -10.57
C HIS A 40 9.16 4.47 -10.91
N GLU A 41 7.83 4.45 -10.86
CA GLU A 41 6.99 5.61 -11.15
C GLU A 41 7.05 6.66 -10.03
N HIS A 42 7.14 6.21 -8.77
CA HIS A 42 7.27 7.08 -7.59
C HIS A 42 8.53 7.95 -7.59
N GLN A 43 9.65 7.45 -8.11
CA GLN A 43 10.89 8.22 -8.23
C GLN A 43 10.78 9.32 -9.31
N THR A 44 9.90 9.13 -10.28
CA THR A 44 9.74 10.05 -11.42
C THR A 44 8.90 11.28 -11.04
N ALA A 45 7.88 11.11 -10.19
CA ALA A 45 7.03 12.21 -9.73
C ALA A 45 7.72 13.12 -8.71
N HIS A 46 8.67 12.59 -7.95
CA HIS A 46 9.47 13.37 -6.99
C HIS A 46 10.14 14.60 -7.64
N GLY A 47 10.76 14.44 -8.81
CA GLY A 47 11.47 15.52 -9.51
C GLY A 47 10.58 16.70 -9.93
N ALA A 48 9.29 16.46 -10.20
CA ALA A 48 8.35 17.53 -10.57
C ALA A 48 8.00 18.45 -9.39
N TYR A 49 7.95 17.89 -8.18
CA TYR A 49 7.45 18.57 -6.97
C TYR A 49 8.54 18.96 -5.99
N HIS A 50 9.78 18.54 -6.23
CA HIS A 50 10.95 18.74 -5.38
C HIS A 50 11.05 20.13 -4.74
N HIS A 51 10.93 21.17 -5.56
CA HIS A 51 11.04 22.56 -5.13
C HIS A 51 9.88 23.01 -4.23
N LEU A 52 8.71 22.39 -4.37
CA LEU A 52 7.52 22.73 -3.59
C LEU A 52 7.55 22.09 -2.21
N TYR A 53 8.22 20.95 -2.04
CA TYR A 53 8.37 20.35 -0.71
C TYR A 53 9.29 21.14 0.22
N ASN A 54 10.12 22.03 -0.35
CA ASN A 54 11.08 22.81 0.41
C ASN A 54 10.39 23.72 1.44
N GLY A 55 10.85 23.64 2.69
CA GLY A 55 10.33 24.46 3.80
C GLY A 55 9.10 23.89 4.50
N ILE A 56 8.49 22.81 4.00
CA ILE A 56 7.42 22.12 4.72
C ILE A 56 8.03 21.43 5.95
N MET A 57 7.47 21.70 7.13
CA MET A 57 7.96 21.17 8.39
C MET A 57 7.07 20.05 8.90
N ARG A 58 7.67 19.12 9.65
CA ARG A 58 6.92 18.07 10.31
C ARG A 58 5.97 18.66 11.36
N PRO A 59 4.67 18.31 11.33
CA PRO A 59 3.71 18.78 12.32
C PRO A 59 3.94 18.17 13.72
N ASP A 60 4.58 16.99 13.79
CA ASP A 60 4.82 16.28 15.04
C ASP A 60 6.21 16.52 15.66
N VAL A 61 7.19 16.99 14.89
CA VAL A 61 8.57 17.22 15.36
C VAL A 61 9.02 18.63 14.98
N LYS A 62 9.19 19.50 15.98
CA LYS A 62 9.64 20.88 15.77
C LYS A 62 10.98 20.93 15.04
N ASN A 63 11.09 21.87 14.09
CA ASN A 63 12.30 22.15 13.31
C ASN A 63 12.85 20.92 12.54
N SER A 64 11.99 19.94 12.26
CA SER A 64 12.34 18.80 11.42
C SER A 64 11.67 18.97 10.07
N SER A 65 12.46 18.89 8.99
CA SER A 65 11.92 18.96 7.64
C SER A 65 10.96 17.80 7.41
N CYS A 66 9.86 18.09 6.73
CA CYS A 66 8.89 17.11 6.30
C CYS A 66 9.41 16.21 5.17
N CYS A 67 10.32 16.75 4.36
CA CYS A 67 10.87 16.08 3.20
C CYS A 67 12.36 16.38 3.07
N SER A 68 13.11 15.37 2.67
CA SER A 68 14.54 15.39 2.41
C SER A 68 14.81 14.97 0.97
N GLU A 69 14.19 15.66 0.00
CA GLU A 69 14.55 15.57 -1.43
C GLU A 69 14.52 14.15 -2.04
N GLN A 70 14.01 13.14 -1.33
CA GLN A 70 14.11 11.73 -1.71
C GLN A 70 13.01 10.86 -1.08
N ASP A 71 12.32 11.38 -0.08
CA ASP A 71 11.39 10.64 0.78
C ASP A 71 9.93 10.99 0.53
N CYS A 72 9.63 11.94 -0.37
CA CYS A 72 8.25 12.34 -0.64
C CYS A 72 7.83 12.42 -2.12
N ALA A 73 6.64 11.89 -2.38
CA ALA A 73 6.07 11.71 -3.71
C ALA A 73 4.52 11.72 -3.65
N PRO A 74 3.83 12.01 -4.76
CA PRO A 74 2.42 11.74 -4.91
C PRO A 74 2.07 10.29 -4.59
N THR A 75 0.91 10.08 -3.99
CA THR A 75 0.41 8.76 -3.59
C THR A 75 -1.06 8.59 -3.94
N LYS A 76 -1.61 7.39 -3.72
CA LYS A 76 -3.05 7.19 -3.62
C LYS A 76 -3.46 7.35 -2.16
N ALA A 77 -4.51 8.12 -1.90
CA ALA A 77 -5.08 8.26 -0.58
C ALA A 77 -6.59 8.01 -0.60
N LYS A 78 -7.13 7.54 0.53
CA LYS A 78 -8.58 7.38 0.73
C LYS A 78 -8.94 7.63 2.19
N TRP A 79 -10.11 8.23 2.40
CA TRP A 79 -10.67 8.45 3.72
C TRP A 79 -11.36 7.18 4.22
N ASP A 80 -10.97 6.71 5.40
CA ASP A 80 -11.68 5.65 6.13
C ASP A 80 -12.76 6.29 7.01
N SER A 81 -14.02 6.16 6.62
CA SER A 81 -15.16 6.75 7.33
C SER A 81 -15.46 6.09 8.68
N VAL A 82 -15.05 4.84 8.88
CA VAL A 82 -15.25 4.10 10.13
C VAL A 82 -14.20 4.52 11.16
N LYS A 83 -12.92 4.54 10.76
CA LYS A 83 -11.80 4.95 11.63
C LYS A 83 -11.62 6.47 11.71
N LYS A 84 -12.31 7.22 10.86
CA LYS A 84 -12.20 8.68 10.71
C LYS A 84 -10.75 9.15 10.53
N ARG A 85 -10.05 8.55 9.56
CA ARG A 85 -8.66 8.89 9.24
C ARG A 85 -8.34 8.63 7.79
N TRP A 86 -7.28 9.26 7.30
CA TRP A 86 -6.72 8.95 6.01
C TRP A 86 -5.95 7.62 6.04
N THR A 87 -5.97 6.95 4.89
CA THR A 87 -5.02 5.89 4.56
C THR A 87 -4.34 6.24 3.25
N ALA A 88 -3.06 5.92 3.13
CA ALA A 88 -2.29 6.19 1.91
C ALA A 88 -1.52 4.95 1.46
N LEU A 89 -1.23 4.88 0.17
CA LEU A 89 -0.45 3.80 -0.42
C LEU A 89 1.05 4.09 -0.25
N LYS A 90 1.70 3.33 0.62
CA LYS A 90 3.14 3.39 0.90
C LYS A 90 3.81 2.12 0.40
N TYR A 91 4.59 2.23 -0.68
CA TYR A 91 5.35 1.11 -1.24
C TYR A 91 4.50 -0.16 -1.45
N GLY A 92 3.32 -0.01 -2.07
CA GLY A 92 2.40 -1.13 -2.33
C GLY A 92 1.48 -1.51 -1.16
N GLN A 93 1.75 -1.02 0.05
CA GLN A 93 0.94 -1.29 1.23
C GLN A 93 0.11 -0.08 1.66
N TRP A 94 -1.17 -0.29 1.97
CA TRP A 94 -2.00 0.75 2.60
C TRP A 94 -1.63 0.91 4.06
N VAL A 95 -1.32 2.14 4.49
CA VAL A 95 -1.01 2.47 5.87
C VAL A 95 -2.00 3.52 6.40
N ASP A 96 -2.35 3.42 7.68
CA ASP A 96 -3.13 4.44 8.38
C ASP A 96 -2.24 5.68 8.57
N ILE A 97 -2.78 6.86 8.26
CA ILE A 97 -2.10 8.14 8.48
C ILE A 97 -2.45 8.66 9.88
N PRO A 98 -1.47 8.81 10.79
CA PRO A 98 -1.73 9.43 12.08
C PRO A 98 -2.09 10.92 11.88
N PRO A 99 -3.11 11.45 12.57
CA PRO A 99 -3.51 12.86 12.42
C PRO A 99 -2.37 13.85 12.70
N SER A 100 -1.44 13.50 13.61
CA SER A 100 -0.27 14.31 13.92
C SER A 100 0.77 14.41 12.79
N LYS A 101 0.60 13.65 11.70
CA LYS A 101 1.46 13.68 10.52
C LYS A 101 0.86 14.50 9.37
N ILE A 102 -0.38 14.97 9.50
CA ILE A 102 -1.06 15.73 8.45
C ILE A 102 -0.52 17.15 8.44
N VAL A 103 -0.01 17.59 7.29
CA VAL A 103 0.51 18.94 7.10
C VAL A 103 -0.67 19.93 7.12
N PRO A 104 -0.63 20.98 7.94
CA PRO A 104 -1.67 22.02 7.95
C PRO A 104 -1.81 22.72 6.60
N ARG A 105 -3.04 23.01 6.16
CA ARG A 105 -3.33 23.64 4.84
C ARG A 105 -2.55 24.93 4.59
N ASP A 106 -2.31 25.74 5.62
CA ASP A 106 -1.55 27.00 5.52
C ASP A 106 -0.05 26.81 5.25
N GLN A 107 0.45 25.59 5.41
CA GLN A 107 1.82 25.19 5.09
C GLN A 107 1.92 24.41 3.78
N VAL A 108 0.79 24.12 3.11
CA VAL A 108 0.76 23.42 1.83
C VAL A 108 0.83 24.44 0.69
N PRO A 109 1.91 24.44 -0.12
CA PRO A 109 1.97 25.23 -1.33
C PRO A 109 0.86 24.85 -2.31
N ASP A 110 0.29 25.83 -3.01
CA ASP A 110 -0.84 25.58 -3.92
C ASP A 110 -0.53 24.55 -5.02
N GLY A 111 0.74 24.45 -5.45
CA GLY A 111 1.19 23.46 -6.43
C GLY A 111 1.21 22.01 -5.94
N LEU A 112 1.10 21.76 -4.63
CA LEU A 112 1.00 20.42 -4.03
C LEU A 112 -0.42 20.03 -3.66
N GLY A 113 -1.38 20.95 -3.73
CA GLY A 113 -2.76 20.66 -3.34
C GLY A 113 -3.48 19.74 -4.33
N ALA A 114 -3.05 19.66 -5.60
CA ALA A 114 -3.81 18.96 -6.64
C ALA A 114 -3.91 17.43 -6.44
N GLU A 115 -2.95 16.82 -5.73
CA GLU A 115 -2.94 15.38 -5.44
C GLU A 115 -2.36 15.12 -4.04
N PRO A 116 -2.66 13.98 -3.39
CA PRO A 116 -2.12 13.71 -2.07
C PRO A 116 -0.65 13.30 -2.16
N HIS A 117 0.15 13.75 -1.19
CA HIS A 117 1.57 13.43 -1.10
C HIS A 117 1.89 12.72 0.22
N LEU A 118 2.82 11.77 0.16
CA LEU A 118 3.28 11.03 1.34
C LEU A 118 4.80 11.16 1.46
N CYS A 119 5.26 11.60 2.64
CA CYS A 119 6.67 11.59 3.01
C CYS A 119 6.92 10.41 3.95
N ALA A 120 7.83 9.51 3.61
CA ALA A 120 8.09 8.33 4.42
C ALA A 120 9.52 7.80 4.27
N PRO A 121 10.06 7.13 5.30
CA PRO A 121 11.38 6.52 5.21
C PRO A 121 11.43 5.44 4.13
N PRO A 122 12.61 5.25 3.49
CA PRO A 122 12.75 4.25 2.43
C PRO A 122 12.41 2.85 2.96
N PRO A 123 11.89 1.95 2.10
CA PRO A 123 11.46 0.62 2.51
C PRO A 123 12.61 -0.24 3.06
N SER A 124 13.86 0.10 2.72
CA SER A 124 15.08 -0.54 3.21
C SER A 124 15.56 -0.03 4.58
N SER A 125 14.91 0.98 5.15
CA SER A 125 15.33 1.54 6.44
C SER A 125 15.21 0.51 7.57
N SER A 126 16.28 0.29 8.32
CA SER A 126 16.28 -0.50 9.56
C SER A 126 15.97 0.34 10.81
N THR A 127 15.97 1.67 10.68
CA THR A 127 15.80 2.60 11.81
C THR A 127 14.33 2.92 12.07
N PHE A 128 13.51 2.94 11.02
CA PHE A 128 12.10 3.29 11.10
C PHE A 128 11.20 2.08 10.90
N GLY A 129 10.05 2.08 11.56
CA GLY A 129 9.03 1.05 11.38
C GLY A 129 8.44 1.07 9.96
N LYS A 130 7.90 -0.07 9.51
CA LYS A 130 7.30 -0.19 8.18
C LYS A 130 6.12 0.76 7.96
N GLU A 131 5.40 1.09 9.02
CA GLU A 131 4.25 1.99 9.02
C GLU A 131 4.61 3.46 9.32
N GLU A 132 5.90 3.77 9.53
CA GLU A 132 6.33 5.13 9.82
C GLU A 132 6.00 6.06 8.65
N VAL A 133 5.44 7.21 8.98
CA VAL A 133 5.12 8.31 8.06
C VAL A 133 5.73 9.58 8.66
N PHE A 134 6.45 10.34 7.85
CA PHE A 134 6.98 11.64 8.27
C PHE A 134 5.92 12.72 8.13
N CYS A 135 5.27 12.78 6.98
CA CYS A 135 4.14 13.65 6.75
C CYS A 135 3.17 13.11 5.71
N PHE A 136 1.99 13.70 5.69
CA PHE A 136 0.98 13.50 4.67
C PHE A 136 0.34 14.83 4.29
N ILE A 137 0.24 15.10 3.00
CA ILE A 137 -0.54 16.20 2.43
C ILE A 137 -1.83 15.59 1.90
N GLU A 138 -2.96 16.12 2.37
CA GLU A 138 -4.29 15.68 1.95
C GLU A 138 -4.58 16.05 0.49
N PRO A 139 -5.51 15.34 -0.18
CA PRO A 139 -6.07 15.81 -1.44
C PRO A 139 -6.61 17.23 -1.32
N ASP A 140 -6.52 18.01 -2.40
CA ASP A 140 -6.90 19.44 -2.46
C ASP A 140 -6.11 20.34 -1.48
N GLY A 141 -5.01 19.82 -0.91
CA GLY A 141 -4.16 20.49 0.07
C GLY A 141 -4.69 20.45 1.50
N GLY A 142 -5.81 19.75 1.74
CA GLY A 142 -6.47 19.66 3.04
C GLY A 142 -7.57 20.70 3.25
N THR A 143 -8.33 20.51 4.32
CA THR A 143 -9.45 21.39 4.74
C THR A 143 -9.04 22.45 5.74
#